data_AF-A0A8J9WRY4-F1
#
_entry.id   AF-A0A8J9WRY4-F1
#
_cell.length_a   1.000
_cell.length_b   1.000
_cell.length_c   1.000
_cell.angle_alpha   90.00
_cell.angle_beta   90.00
_cell.angle_gamma   90.00
#
_symmetry.space_group_name_H-M   'P 1'
#
loop_
_entity.id
_entity.type
_entity.pdbx_description
1 polymer ?
#
loop_
_entity_poly.entity_id
_entity_poly.type
_entity_poly.pdbx_seq_one_letter_code
_entity_poly.pdbx_strand_id
1 'polypeptide(L)'
;MAHYKCHDMLKVWRLNRHGGVVRCLKALLRQKLVHHDNSRYDGYRLTPLGYDFLALKALVARGAITAVGRQIGVGKESDVFEVLNADGEVLAMKLHRLGRTSFRAVKKKRDYLQHRNSFSWLWLSRLAAAKEYAFMEALGSAGFPVPRAIDHNRHAVLMSLVNAVPLVQEHVQVHAHGS
;
A
#
# COMPACT_ATOMS: atom_id res chain seq x y z
N MET A 1 -5.95 -20.09 7.42
CA MET A 1 -5.16 -19.29 6.45
C MET A 1 -3.98 -18.66 7.18
N ALA A 2 -2.80 -18.60 6.56
CA ALA A 2 -1.61 -18.07 7.21
C ALA A 2 -1.62 -16.54 7.18
N HIS A 3 -1.91 -15.90 8.32
CA HIS A 3 -1.69 -14.47 8.51
C HIS A 3 -0.37 -14.25 9.24
N TYR A 4 0.47 -13.37 8.72
CA TYR A 4 1.67 -12.91 9.40
C TYR A 4 1.27 -11.84 10.40
N LYS A 5 1.52 -12.09 11.70
CA LYS A 5 1.30 -11.07 12.73
C LYS A 5 2.17 -9.85 12.42
N CYS A 6 1.56 -8.66 12.41
CA CYS A 6 2.27 -7.42 12.13
C CYS A 6 3.43 -7.18 13.10
N HIS A 7 3.26 -7.63 14.36
CA HIS A 7 4.31 -7.62 15.36
C HIS A 7 5.59 -8.34 14.90
N ASP A 8 5.44 -9.50 14.26
CA ASP A 8 6.57 -10.29 13.76
C ASP A 8 7.23 -9.65 12.54
N MET A 9 6.42 -9.09 11.63
CA MET A 9 6.93 -8.34 10.48
C MET A 9 7.72 -7.10 10.92
N LEU A 10 7.25 -6.40 11.95
CA LEU A 10 7.86 -5.16 12.43
C LEU A 10 9.01 -5.38 13.42
N LYS A 11 9.47 -6.63 13.65
CA LYS A 11 10.65 -6.93 14.49
C LYS A 11 11.90 -6.18 14.05
N VAL A 12 12.05 -5.88 12.75
CA VAL A 12 13.16 -5.06 12.22
C VAL A 12 13.24 -3.68 12.89
N TRP A 13 12.11 -3.11 13.32
CA TRP A 13 12.05 -1.82 14.02
C TRP A 13 12.37 -1.92 15.52
N ARG A 14 12.35 -3.13 16.07
CA ARG A 14 12.77 -3.41 17.46
C ARG A 14 14.27 -3.69 17.57
N LEU A 15 15.02 -3.66 16.46
CA LEU A 15 16.46 -3.76 16.47
C LEU A 15 17.04 -2.54 17.21
N ASN A 16 17.25 -2.74 18.52
CA ASN A 16 18.00 -1.92 19.45
C ASN A 16 17.68 -0.42 19.46
N ARG A 17 16.77 -0.03 20.36
CA ARG A 17 16.70 1.34 20.91
C ARG A 17 18.04 1.81 21.55
N HIS A 18 18.99 0.89 21.74
CA HIS A 18 20.31 1.08 22.34
C HIS A 18 21.48 0.73 21.40
N GLY A 19 21.26 0.66 20.09
CA GLY A 19 22.28 0.35 19.09
C GLY A 19 22.61 1.58 18.27
N GLY A 20 23.89 1.80 17.98
CA GLY A 20 24.32 2.94 17.15
C GLY A 20 23.66 2.91 15.76
N VAL A 21 23.42 4.10 15.20
CA VAL A 21 22.74 4.34 13.90
C VAL A 21 23.27 3.44 12.78
N VAL A 22 24.58 3.19 12.75
CA VAL A 22 25.26 2.33 11.77
C VAL A 22 24.74 0.89 11.80
N ARG A 23 24.47 0.33 12.98
CA ARG A 23 23.93 -1.04 13.12
C ARG A 23 22.51 -1.12 12.57
N CYS A 24 21.70 -0.09 12.83
CA CYS A 24 20.35 0.02 12.29
C CYS A 24 20.37 0.12 10.77
N LEU A 25 21.22 0.98 10.20
CA LEU A 25 21.38 1.10 8.74
C LEU A 25 21.80 -0.22 8.08
N LYS A 26 22.80 -0.93 8.65
CA LYS A 26 23.20 -2.26 8.16
C LYS A 26 22.07 -3.28 8.22
N ALA A 27 21.20 -3.21 9.22
CA ALA A 27 20.03 -4.08 9.30
C ALA A 27 18.97 -3.72 8.25
N LEU A 28 18.65 -2.44 8.09
CA LEU A 28 17.70 -1.96 7.08
C LEU A 28 18.16 -2.28 5.65
N LEU A 29 19.47 -2.21 5.38
CA LEU A 29 20.08 -2.62 4.12
C LEU A 29 19.91 -4.12 3.86
N ARG A 30 20.24 -4.97 4.83
CA ARG A 30 20.09 -6.43 4.72
C ARG A 30 18.64 -6.82 4.40
N GLN A 31 17.68 -6.09 4.96
CA GLN A 31 16.25 -6.29 4.73
C GLN A 31 15.71 -5.55 3.49
N LYS A 32 16.58 -4.90 2.70
CA LYS A 32 16.23 -4.14 1.49
C LYS A 32 15.22 -3.01 1.73
N LEU A 33 15.13 -2.50 2.96
CA LEU A 33 14.24 -1.38 3.32
C LEU A 33 14.83 -0.03 2.94
N VAL A 34 16.17 0.05 2.90
CA VAL A 34 16.92 1.18 2.35
C VAL A 34 17.92 0.67 1.32
N HIS A 35 18.37 1.54 0.43
CA HIS A 35 19.37 1.29 -0.58
C HIS A 35 20.49 2.31 -0.43
N HIS A 36 21.73 1.84 -0.43
CA HIS A 36 22.91 2.71 -0.44
C HIS A 36 23.12 3.26 -1.84
N ASP A 37 23.24 4.58 -1.98
CA ASP A 37 23.41 5.28 -3.25
C ASP A 37 24.61 6.20 -3.12
N ASN A 38 25.55 6.12 -4.05
CA ASN A 38 26.77 6.93 -4.10
C ASN A 38 26.89 7.72 -5.42
N SER A 39 25.81 7.82 -6.19
CA SER A 39 25.83 8.43 -7.53
C SER A 39 26.06 9.94 -7.53
N ARG A 40 25.49 10.67 -6.56
CA ARG A 40 25.71 12.13 -6.37
C ARG A 40 26.31 12.46 -5.02
N TYR A 41 25.91 11.71 -3.99
CA TYR A 41 26.37 11.83 -2.62
C TYR A 41 26.38 10.43 -2.02
N ASP A 42 27.34 10.14 -1.14
CA ASP A 42 27.37 8.89 -0.38
C ASP A 42 26.25 8.90 0.67
N GLY A 43 25.20 8.12 0.45
CA GLY A 43 24.02 8.16 1.30
C GLY A 43 23.07 6.97 1.13
N TYR A 44 21.90 7.10 1.76
CA TYR A 44 20.86 6.07 1.73
C TYR A 44 19.55 6.65 1.21
N ARG A 45 18.87 5.89 0.35
CA ARG A 45 17.52 6.20 -0.12
C ARG A 45 16.52 5.13 0.30
N LEU A 46 15.29 5.54 0.53
CA LEU A 46 14.21 4.63 0.89
C LEU A 46 13.80 3.77 -0.32
N THR A 47 13.56 2.48 -0.10
CA THR A 47 13.03 1.58 -1.13
C THR A 47 11.50 1.55 -1.10
N PRO A 48 10.82 1.08 -2.18
CA PRO A 48 9.38 0.84 -2.13
C PRO A 48 8.96 -0.09 -0.99
N LEU A 49 9.76 -1.14 -0.72
CA LEU A 49 9.53 -2.04 0.40
C LEU A 49 9.66 -1.33 1.75
N GLY A 50 10.69 -0.50 1.93
CA GLY A 50 10.83 0.31 3.13
C GLY A 50 9.64 1.25 3.34
N TYR A 51 9.09 1.79 2.26
CA TYR A 51 7.91 2.65 2.30
C TYR A 51 6.64 1.87 2.72
N ASP A 52 6.49 0.61 2.28
CA ASP A 52 5.41 -0.29 2.74
C ASP A 52 5.46 -0.52 4.23
N PHE A 53 6.65 -0.86 4.75
CA PHE A 53 6.84 -1.13 6.16
C PHE A 53 6.56 0.11 7.01
N LEU A 54 6.88 1.30 6.51
CA LEU A 54 6.51 2.56 7.17
C LEU A 54 5.00 2.79 7.17
N ALA A 55 4.30 2.46 6.08
CA ALA A 55 2.84 2.55 6.00
C ALA A 55 2.18 1.58 7.00
N LEU A 56 2.57 0.31 6.94
CA LEU A 56 2.15 -0.76 7.84
C LEU A 56 2.40 -0.41 9.32
N LYS A 57 3.60 0.06 9.64
CA LYS A 57 3.94 0.45 11.02
C LYS A 57 2.99 1.51 11.58
N ALA A 58 2.57 2.47 10.78
CA ALA A 58 1.63 3.50 11.23
C ALA A 58 0.22 2.94 11.43
N LEU A 59 -0.26 2.09 10.50
CA LEU A 59 -1.57 1.45 10.63
C LEU A 59 -1.63 0.56 11.89
N VAL A 60 -0.56 -0.19 12.16
CA VAL A 60 -0.42 -1.01 13.38
C VAL A 60 -0.35 -0.14 14.63
N ALA A 61 0.42 0.95 14.60
CA ALA A 61 0.56 1.85 15.74
C ALA A 61 -0.76 2.55 16.10
N ARG A 62 -1.65 2.78 15.12
CA ARG A 62 -3.01 3.30 15.33
C ARG A 62 -4.03 2.23 15.72
N GLY A 63 -3.63 0.96 15.79
CA GLY A 63 -4.53 -0.16 16.08
C GLY A 63 -5.43 -0.58 14.91
N ALA A 64 -5.22 -0.03 13.71
CA ALA A 64 -6.08 -0.29 12.56
C ALA A 64 -5.92 -1.72 12.00
N ILE A 65 -4.73 -2.32 12.13
CA ILE A 65 -4.43 -3.69 11.69
C ILE A 65 -3.53 -4.43 12.69
N THR A 66 -3.70 -5.75 12.79
CA THR A 66 -2.93 -6.65 13.66
C THR A 66 -2.17 -7.72 12.88
N ALA A 67 -2.66 -8.11 11.70
CA ALA A 67 -2.01 -9.11 10.86
C ALA A 67 -2.21 -8.84 9.36
N VAL A 68 -1.26 -9.28 8.55
CA VAL A 68 -1.34 -9.24 7.08
C VAL A 68 -1.45 -10.67 6.55
N GLY A 69 -2.48 -10.93 5.76
CA GLY A 69 -2.77 -12.19 5.12
C GLY A 69 -2.25 -12.27 3.70
N ARG A 70 -2.94 -13.08 2.88
CA ARG A 70 -2.59 -13.32 1.48
C ARG A 70 -2.76 -12.08 0.61
N GLN A 71 -2.03 -12.04 -0.49
CA GLN A 71 -2.32 -11.11 -1.58
C GLN A 71 -3.57 -11.59 -2.33
N ILE A 72 -4.58 -10.73 -2.41
CA ILE A 72 -5.87 -11.03 -3.08
C ILE A 72 -5.99 -10.35 -4.43
N GLY A 73 -5.13 -9.37 -4.72
CA GLY A 73 -5.09 -8.71 -6.02
C GLY A 73 -3.71 -8.16 -6.35
N VAL A 74 -3.29 -8.35 -7.60
CA VAL A 74 -2.08 -7.72 -8.17
C VAL A 74 -2.54 -6.94 -9.40
N GLY A 75 -2.42 -5.62 -9.35
CA GLY A 75 -2.64 -4.74 -10.50
C GLY A 75 -1.33 -4.16 -11.02
N LYS A 76 -1.39 -3.52 -12.20
CA LYS A 76 -0.25 -2.76 -12.76
C LYS A 76 0.21 -1.63 -11.82
N GLU A 77 -0.69 -1.10 -11.03
CA GLU A 77 -0.49 0.11 -10.22
C GLU A 77 -0.78 -0.06 -8.73
N SER A 78 -1.14 -1.26 -8.29
CA SER A 78 -1.42 -1.52 -6.87
C SER A 78 -1.34 -2.99 -6.51
N ASP A 79 -1.05 -3.27 -5.26
CA ASP A 79 -1.22 -4.58 -4.64
C ASP A 79 -2.34 -4.52 -3.61
N VAL A 80 -3.20 -5.54 -3.54
CA VAL A 80 -4.25 -5.64 -2.53
C VAL A 80 -4.01 -6.87 -1.67
N PHE A 81 -3.97 -6.66 -0.36
CA PHE A 81 -3.74 -7.69 0.65
C PHE A 81 -4.95 -7.79 1.56
N GLU A 82 -5.25 -9.02 1.98
CA GLU A 82 -6.14 -9.29 3.09
C GLU A 82 -5.44 -8.90 4.40
N VAL A 83 -6.14 -8.24 5.32
CA VAL A 83 -5.59 -7.83 6.63
C VAL A 83 -6.62 -8.04 7.72
N LEU A 84 -6.17 -8.25 8.96
CA LEU A 84 -7.03 -8.40 10.13
C LEU A 84 -6.88 -7.18 11.03
N ASN A 85 -7.97 -6.70 11.63
CA ASN A 85 -7.94 -5.71 12.71
C ASN A 85 -7.86 -6.38 14.09
N ALA A 86 -8.01 -5.60 15.17
CA ALA A 86 -7.98 -6.12 16.54
C ALA A 86 -9.23 -6.94 16.90
N ASP A 87 -10.35 -6.64 16.26
CA ASP A 87 -11.66 -7.29 16.48
C ASP A 87 -11.80 -8.62 15.70
N GLY A 88 -10.80 -8.97 14.89
CA GLY A 88 -10.81 -10.17 14.05
C GLY A 88 -11.56 -9.98 12.73
N GLU A 89 -11.98 -8.76 12.39
CA GLU A 89 -12.59 -8.44 11.11
C GLU A 89 -11.56 -8.53 9.97
N VAL A 90 -11.97 -9.12 8.86
CA VAL A 90 -11.18 -9.21 7.64
C VAL A 90 -11.42 -7.96 6.78
N LEU A 91 -10.35 -7.22 6.53
CA LEU A 91 -10.34 -5.99 5.74
C LEU A 91 -9.41 -6.15 4.52
N ALA A 92 -9.45 -5.16 3.62
CA ALA A 92 -8.56 -5.08 2.47
C ALA A 92 -7.60 -3.89 2.63
N MET A 93 -6.30 -4.14 2.45
CA MET A 93 -5.28 -3.09 2.38
C MET A 93 -4.73 -3.01 0.95
N LYS A 94 -4.91 -1.87 0.32
CA LYS A 94 -4.39 -1.55 -1.01
C LYS A 94 -3.12 -0.70 -0.90
N LEU A 95 -2.03 -1.16 -1.50
CA LEU A 95 -0.77 -0.42 -1.62
C LEU A 95 -0.63 0.11 -3.05
N HIS A 96 -0.54 1.43 -3.20
CA HIS A 96 -0.34 2.07 -4.51
C HIS A 96 1.11 1.99 -4.97
N ARG A 97 1.31 1.68 -6.25
CA ARG A 97 2.60 1.35 -6.88
C ARG A 97 2.76 2.04 -8.22
N LEU A 98 2.69 3.37 -8.22
CA LEU A 98 2.92 4.14 -9.44
C LEU A 98 4.38 3.96 -9.88
N GLY A 99 4.59 3.54 -11.13
CA GLY A 99 5.92 3.44 -11.75
C GLY A 99 6.52 2.03 -11.87
N ARG A 100 5.80 0.94 -11.53
CA ARG A 100 6.28 -0.45 -11.76
C ARG A 100 6.48 -0.79 -13.23
N THR A 101 5.62 -0.30 -14.11
CA THR A 101 5.70 -0.49 -15.55
C THR A 101 5.80 0.88 -16.21
N SER A 102 7.04 1.29 -16.50
CA SER A 102 7.44 2.31 -17.48
C SER A 102 6.37 3.33 -17.91
N PHE A 103 5.99 4.24 -17.02
CA PHE A 103 5.36 5.49 -17.43
C PHE A 103 6.41 6.48 -17.94
N ARG A 104 7.13 6.11 -19.02
CA ARG A 104 7.99 7.07 -19.74
C ARG A 104 7.17 8.28 -20.24
N ALA A 105 5.87 8.07 -20.50
CA ALA A 105 4.95 9.10 -21.00
C ALA A 105 4.41 10.08 -19.93
N VAL A 106 4.23 9.66 -18.66
CA VAL A 106 3.71 10.57 -17.60
C VAL A 106 4.73 11.64 -17.24
N LYS A 107 6.02 11.32 -17.37
CA LYS A 107 7.10 12.30 -17.22
C LYS A 107 7.02 13.40 -18.29
N LYS A 108 6.57 13.06 -19.50
CA LYS A 108 6.53 13.95 -20.68
C LYS A 108 5.29 14.87 -20.72
N LYS A 109 4.15 14.46 -20.16
CA LYS A 109 2.92 15.28 -20.11
C LYS A 109 2.83 16.22 -18.90
N ARG A 110 3.72 16.09 -17.90
CA ARG A 110 3.69 16.88 -16.66
C ARG A 110 4.69 18.04 -16.59
N ASP A 111 5.46 18.29 -17.65
CA ASP A 111 6.41 19.41 -17.73
C ASP A 111 5.76 20.80 -17.58
N TYR A 112 4.43 20.92 -17.62
CA TYR A 112 3.73 22.19 -17.38
C TYR A 112 3.47 22.51 -15.89
N LEU A 113 3.64 21.57 -14.97
CA LEU A 113 3.40 21.78 -13.53
C LEU A 113 4.70 22.14 -12.80
N GLN A 114 5.15 23.37 -13.05
CA GLN A 114 5.85 24.28 -12.13
C GLN A 114 6.90 23.68 -11.15
N HIS A 115 8.18 23.93 -11.45
CA HIS A 115 9.26 24.20 -10.47
C HIS A 115 9.63 23.14 -9.41
N ARG A 116 9.33 21.84 -9.62
CA ARG A 116 9.93 20.76 -8.81
C ARG A 116 10.56 19.67 -9.69
N ASN A 117 11.86 19.80 -9.95
CA ASN A 117 12.62 19.00 -10.92
C ASN A 117 12.82 17.50 -10.59
N SER A 118 12.17 16.93 -9.57
CA SER A 118 12.17 15.47 -9.35
C SER A 118 10.98 15.00 -8.49
N PHE A 119 9.91 14.54 -9.13
CA PHE A 119 8.86 13.84 -8.41
C PHE A 119 9.26 12.37 -8.16
N SER A 120 9.35 11.98 -6.88
CA SER A 120 9.53 10.58 -6.49
C SER A 120 8.26 9.78 -6.73
N TRP A 121 8.38 8.57 -7.29
CA TRP A 121 7.27 7.63 -7.45
C TRP A 121 6.55 7.31 -6.13
N LEU A 122 7.26 7.37 -5.00
CA LEU A 122 6.69 7.22 -3.66
C LEU A 122 5.73 8.37 -3.31
N TRP A 123 6.07 9.59 -3.72
CA TRP A 123 5.23 10.77 -3.52
C TRP A 123 3.96 10.70 -4.37
N LEU A 124 4.09 10.31 -5.64
CA LEU A 124 2.93 10.13 -6.51
C LEU A 124 1.99 9.04 -6.02
N SER A 125 2.55 7.92 -5.53
CA SER A 125 1.77 6.84 -4.94
C SER A 125 1.02 7.28 -3.68
N ARG A 126 1.62 8.19 -2.89
CA ARG A 126 0.94 8.80 -1.74
C ARG A 126 -0.24 9.67 -2.16
N LEU A 127 -0.06 10.53 -3.16
CA LEU A 127 -1.16 11.38 -3.64
C LEU A 127 -2.32 10.55 -4.21
N ALA A 128 -2.00 9.46 -4.93
CA ALA A 128 -3.00 8.55 -5.47
C ALA A 128 -3.82 7.88 -4.35
N ALA A 129 -3.17 7.38 -3.30
CA ALA A 129 -3.84 6.78 -2.14
C ALA A 129 -4.72 7.79 -1.39
N ALA A 130 -4.22 9.00 -1.14
CA ALA A 130 -5.00 10.04 -0.47
C ALA A 130 -6.25 10.43 -1.27
N LYS A 131 -6.12 10.55 -2.60
CA LYS A 131 -7.24 10.84 -3.49
C LYS A 131 -8.26 9.70 -3.54
N GLU A 132 -7.81 8.45 -3.58
CA GLU A 132 -8.69 7.28 -3.56
C GLU A 132 -9.48 7.19 -2.24
N TYR A 133 -8.81 7.39 -1.11
CA TYR A 133 -9.46 7.42 0.21
C TYR A 133 -10.55 8.51 0.28
N ALA A 134 -10.22 9.75 -0.10
CA ALA A 134 -11.17 10.86 -0.07
C ALA A 134 -12.39 10.63 -0.98
N PHE A 135 -12.20 10.04 -2.16
CA PHE A 135 -13.32 9.68 -3.03
C PHE A 135 -14.17 8.56 -2.45
N MET A 136 -13.56 7.56 -1.84
CA MET A 136 -14.27 6.45 -1.21
C MET A 136 -15.15 6.96 -0.05
N GLU A 137 -14.63 7.86 0.77
CA GLU A 137 -15.41 8.53 1.83
C GLU A 137 -16.56 9.37 1.25
N ALA A 138 -16.31 10.18 0.22
CA ALA A 138 -17.33 11.03 -0.38
C ALA A 138 -18.46 10.20 -1.03
N LEU A 139 -18.11 9.14 -1.76
CA LEU A 139 -19.08 8.24 -2.39
C LEU A 139 -19.88 7.44 -1.36
N GLY A 140 -19.22 6.96 -0.31
CA GLY A 140 -19.89 6.27 0.80
C GLY A 140 -20.89 7.18 1.52
N SER A 141 -20.50 8.44 1.76
CA SER A 141 -21.38 9.45 2.39
C SER A 141 -22.59 9.80 1.52
N ALA A 142 -22.46 9.69 0.20
CA ALA A 142 -23.55 9.89 -0.75
C ALA A 142 -24.42 8.63 -0.98
N GLY A 143 -24.17 7.54 -0.25
CA GLY A 143 -24.98 6.32 -0.31
C GLY A 143 -24.66 5.40 -1.49
N PHE A 144 -23.55 5.62 -2.20
CA PHE A 144 -23.13 4.70 -3.27
C PHE A 144 -22.60 3.38 -2.69
N PRO A 145 -22.77 2.25 -3.41
CA PRO A 145 -22.29 0.94 -2.97
C PRO A 145 -20.77 0.83 -3.22
N VAL A 146 -19.98 1.47 -2.36
CA VAL A 146 -18.52 1.44 -2.37
C VAL A 146 -17.98 0.76 -1.10
N PRO A 147 -16.73 0.24 -1.11
CA PRO A 147 -16.08 -0.20 0.11
C PRO A 147 -16.06 0.93 1.15
N ARG A 148 -16.22 0.60 2.43
CA ARG A 148 -16.07 1.55 3.52
C ARG A 148 -14.59 1.91 3.67
N ALA A 149 -14.26 3.20 3.58
CA ALA A 149 -12.92 3.71 3.87
C ALA A 149 -12.68 3.67 5.38
N ILE A 150 -11.56 3.09 5.82
CA ILE A 150 -11.26 2.89 7.25
C ILE A 150 -10.10 3.78 7.69
N ASP A 151 -8.97 3.68 7.00
CA ASP A 151 -7.79 4.50 7.27
C ASP A 151 -6.94 4.62 6.00
N HIS A 152 -6.06 5.61 5.95
CA HIS A 152 -5.01 5.67 4.94
C HIS A 152 -3.71 6.19 5.55
N ASN A 153 -2.60 5.75 4.97
CA ASN A 153 -1.30 6.30 5.32
C ASN A 153 -0.30 6.11 4.19
N ARG A 154 0.41 7.18 3.84
CA ARG A 154 1.36 7.16 2.72
C ARG A 154 0.64 6.69 1.45
N HIS A 155 1.05 5.57 0.87
CA HIS A 155 0.47 4.95 -0.32
C HIS A 155 -0.45 3.77 0.02
N ALA A 156 -0.78 3.55 1.30
CA ALA A 156 -1.69 2.50 1.73
C ALA A 156 -3.09 3.06 2.00
N VAL A 157 -4.11 2.35 1.52
CA VAL A 157 -5.53 2.59 1.82
C VAL A 157 -6.08 1.32 2.46
N LEU A 158 -6.70 1.45 3.62
CA LEU A 158 -7.40 0.39 4.34
C LEU A 158 -8.91 0.57 4.16
N MET A 159 -9.58 -0.47 3.70
CA MET A 159 -11.01 -0.46 3.37
C MET A 159 -11.68 -1.78 3.76
N SER A 160 -13.01 -1.79 3.86
CA SER A 160 -13.76 -3.03 4.06
C SER A 160 -13.53 -4.01 2.92
N LEU A 161 -13.41 -5.30 3.24
CA LEU A 161 -13.35 -6.33 2.21
C LEU A 161 -14.74 -6.52 1.59
N VAL A 162 -14.84 -6.41 0.26
CA VAL A 162 -16.08 -6.69 -0.47
C VAL A 162 -16.01 -8.12 -1.01
N ASN A 163 -16.98 -8.95 -0.64
CA ASN A 163 -17.10 -10.31 -1.16
C ASN A 163 -17.85 -10.29 -2.50
N ALA A 164 -17.14 -9.92 -3.56
CA ALA A 164 -17.68 -9.86 -4.92
C ALA A 164 -16.68 -10.45 -5.91
N VAL A 165 -17.20 -10.93 -7.04
CA VAL A 165 -16.41 -11.45 -8.15
C VAL A 165 -16.28 -10.35 -9.22
N PRO A 166 -15.10 -10.17 -9.85
CA PRO A 166 -14.96 -9.30 -10.99
C PRO A 166 -15.90 -9.71 -12.13
N LEU A 167 -16.62 -8.75 -12.72
CA LEU A 167 -17.58 -9.02 -13.80
C LEU A 167 -16.97 -9.76 -15.01
N VAL A 168 -15.68 -9.58 -15.28
CA VAL A 168 -14.97 -10.30 -16.36
C VAL A 168 -14.86 -11.82 -16.11
N GLN A 169 -15.06 -12.26 -14.87
CA GLN A 169 -15.02 -13.67 -14.46
C GLN A 169 -16.43 -14.24 -14.28
N GLU A 170 -17.47 -13.42 -14.43
CA GLU A 170 -18.85 -13.87 -14.44
C GLU A 170 -19.13 -14.60 -15.75
N HIS A 171 -19.18 -15.94 -15.70
CA HIS A 171 -19.88 -16.70 -16.71
C HIS A 171 -21.38 -16.50 -16.45
N VAL A 172 -22.03 -15.69 -17.29
CA VAL A 172 -23.49 -15.57 -17.27
C VAL A 172 -24.08 -16.96 -17.47
N GLN A 173 -24.48 -17.62 -16.38
CA GLN A 173 -25.43 -18.72 -16.48
C GLN A 173 -26.77 -18.07 -16.79
N VAL A 174 -27.05 -17.94 -18.09
CA VAL A 174 -28.41 -17.69 -18.56
C VAL A 174 -29.21 -18.91 -18.13
N HIS A 175 -29.85 -18.85 -16.97
CA HIS A 175 -30.91 -19.77 -16.63
C HIS A 175 -32.01 -19.54 -17.64
N ALA A 176 -32.00 -20.37 -18.70
CA ALA A 176 -33.16 -20.61 -19.54
C ALA A 176 -34.30 -21.02 -18.61
N HIS A 177 -35.17 -20.08 -18.26
CA HIS A 177 -36.47 -20.39 -17.68
C HIS A 177 -37.30 -21.01 -18.80
N GLY A 178 -37.22 -22.34 -18.87
CA GLY A 178 -38.21 -23.15 -19.54
C GLY A 178 -39.32 -23.51 -18.56
N SER A 179 -40.55 -23.45 -19.08
CA SER A 179 -41.86 -23.79 -18.51
C SER A 179 -42.65 -22.61 -17.97
#